data_AF-A0A669BQA6-F1
#
_entry.id   AF-A0A669BQA6-F1
#
_cell.length_a   1.000
_cell.length_b   1.000
_cell.length_c   1.000
_cell.angle_alpha   90.00
_cell.angle_beta   90.00
_cell.angle_gamma   90.00
#
_symmetry.space_group_name_H-M   'P 1'
#
loop_
_entity.id
_entity.type
_entity.pdbx_description
1 polymer ?
#
loop_
_entity_poly.entity_id
_entity_poly.type
_entity_poly.pdbx_seq_one_letter_code
_entity_poly.pdbx_strand_id
1 'polypeptide(L)'
;MEGERSFFSWKYGHNFEFLSTKDFNIKVRCTLCVGEKVLSTFKNTTSNLKKHLESQHGTVKLTERVPPSGPKQRAVTSAEGPTPPKQQKLDFGAKPVSDEELKKLVAQYIVEEMLPINTVDLPLFRAIIKKIPTSVNAKLPHRTTFTSYLEKEFTEMERNLKAALNEIDFVSTTADIWTANNRSYMGVTLHWISRTTLERHKVALACWRIRGRHTYDVIGTEIKNIHSSYGLLNKVVATVTDNGSNFVKAFQVYHPVTESDDETEEEESTPKDDDVTFSDLSEILSAENESDGQLSLPPHRRCASHTINIICTRDVEKHLTTNAESRAVYRSSTAKCTALWTKSSRSTLASETVEEISKRKLLIPTSTRWNSFFDAVKRIAEIPMGELNTVCTKLGLKCFKDQEYQFLHEYCMAMKPLTAALDILQGDCPYGTLLPTLEVLMHKNIDYLLTAECCTTAPLAKSPASVPSATTSSSQGEMDFFTFEAEPEEETYSAEKEVMDYLMSGYDLQILHKVSSIKTIFLKYNTPAPSSAPVARLFSLGGLVLTPKRNRLSDRRFEKLLLMRLLFFNKKYLC
;
A
#
# COMPACT_ATOMS: atom_id res chain seq x y z
N MET A 1 -23.14 65.92 34.59
CA MET A 1 -23.58 66.26 33.22
C MET A 1 -22.40 65.95 32.31
N GLU A 2 -22.55 65.46 31.09
CA GLU A 2 -23.76 65.37 30.25
C GLU A 2 -24.23 63.92 30.02
N GLY A 3 -25.55 63.72 29.94
CA GLY A 3 -26.12 62.48 29.41
C GLY A 3 -26.25 62.61 27.91
N GLU A 4 -25.24 62.17 27.15
CA GLU A 4 -25.20 62.38 25.70
C GLU A 4 -26.28 61.56 24.95
N ARG A 5 -27.37 62.27 24.65
CA ARG A 5 -28.11 62.18 23.39
C ARG A 5 -28.65 60.78 23.04
N SER A 6 -29.75 60.38 23.67
CA SER A 6 -30.46 59.13 23.33
C SER A 6 -30.88 59.05 21.85
N PHE A 7 -31.17 60.20 21.21
CA PHE A 7 -31.54 60.27 19.80
C PHE A 7 -30.34 60.05 18.86
N PHE A 8 -29.22 60.73 19.11
CA PHE A 8 -28.04 60.65 18.25
C PHE A 8 -27.31 59.30 18.38
N SER A 9 -27.47 58.62 19.52
CA SER A 9 -27.03 57.23 19.74
C SER A 9 -28.07 56.18 19.32
N TRP A 10 -29.26 56.58 18.84
CA TRP A 10 -30.33 55.65 18.51
C TRP A 10 -30.05 54.91 17.20
N LYS A 11 -30.16 53.58 17.22
CA LYS A 11 -29.92 52.70 16.06
C LYS A 11 -30.72 53.03 14.81
N TYR A 12 -31.90 53.65 14.95
CA TYR A 12 -32.75 54.13 13.84
C TYR A 12 -32.69 55.65 13.59
N GLY A 13 -31.89 56.41 14.35
CA GLY A 13 -31.87 57.88 14.30
C GLY A 13 -31.50 58.47 12.94
N HIS A 14 -30.84 57.71 12.07
CA HIS A 14 -30.48 58.10 10.70
C HIS A 14 -31.69 58.28 9.75
N ASN A 15 -32.90 57.83 10.14
CA ASN A 15 -34.15 58.08 9.40
C ASN A 15 -34.82 59.42 9.78
N PHE A 16 -34.09 60.26 10.53
CA PHE A 16 -34.54 61.55 11.03
C PHE A 16 -33.43 62.59 10.93
N GLU A 17 -33.75 63.72 10.32
CA GLU A 17 -32.89 64.90 10.28
C GLU A 17 -33.15 65.76 11.52
N PHE A 18 -32.10 66.17 12.23
CA PHE A 18 -32.22 67.06 13.39
C PHE A 18 -32.33 68.52 12.92
N LEU A 19 -33.36 69.24 13.41
CA LEU A 19 -33.60 70.64 13.04
C LEU A 19 -33.20 71.64 14.13
N SER A 20 -33.61 71.39 15.39
CA SER A 20 -33.33 72.32 16.50
C SER A 20 -33.60 71.69 17.87
N THR A 21 -32.93 72.22 18.90
CA THR A 21 -33.27 71.99 20.31
C THR A 21 -33.96 73.24 20.85
N LYS A 22 -35.03 73.07 21.63
CA LYS A 22 -35.54 74.11 22.51
C LYS A 22 -35.71 73.53 23.92
N ASP A 23 -35.00 74.14 24.87
CA ASP A 23 -34.91 73.72 26.28
C ASP A 23 -34.45 72.26 26.44
N PHE A 24 -35.38 71.33 26.66
CA PHE A 24 -35.11 69.90 26.79
C PHE A 24 -35.68 69.04 25.65
N ASN A 25 -36.42 69.66 24.72
CA ASN A 25 -37.02 68.98 23.57
C ASN A 25 -36.20 69.21 22.29
N ILE A 26 -36.15 68.19 21.44
CA ILE A 26 -35.58 68.25 20.10
C ILE A 26 -36.70 68.19 19.05
N LYS A 27 -36.55 68.96 17.98
CA LYS A 27 -37.36 68.86 16.76
C LYS A 27 -36.56 68.15 15.68
N VAL A 28 -37.19 67.14 15.06
CA VAL A 28 -36.60 66.33 13.99
C VAL A 28 -37.59 66.14 12.83
N ARG A 29 -37.10 66.15 11.59
CA ARG A 29 -37.89 65.88 10.37
C ARG A 29 -37.72 64.39 10.00
N CYS A 30 -38.79 63.67 9.69
CA CYS A 30 -38.65 62.31 9.16
C CYS A 30 -38.24 62.37 7.68
N THR A 31 -37.19 61.65 7.29
CA THR A 31 -36.70 61.62 5.90
C THR A 31 -37.45 60.62 5.01
N LEU A 32 -38.34 59.80 5.59
CA LEU A 32 -39.14 58.79 4.89
C LEU A 32 -40.58 59.25 4.58
N CYS A 33 -41.00 60.40 5.10
CA CYS A 33 -42.31 60.99 4.84
C CYS A 33 -42.35 61.71 3.49
N VAL A 34 -43.44 61.52 2.73
CA VAL A 34 -43.73 62.31 1.52
C VAL A 34 -44.29 63.68 1.93
N GLY A 35 -43.41 64.53 2.46
CA GLY A 35 -43.73 65.86 2.99
C GLY A 35 -42.98 66.17 4.29
N GLU A 36 -42.93 67.45 4.66
CA GLU A 36 -42.18 67.96 5.82
C GLU A 36 -42.78 67.58 7.19
N LYS A 37 -42.75 66.28 7.54
CA LYS A 37 -43.25 65.81 8.84
C LYS A 37 -42.22 66.04 9.94
N VAL A 38 -42.32 67.19 10.60
CA VAL A 38 -41.56 67.53 11.81
C VAL A 38 -42.24 66.96 13.06
N LEU A 39 -41.44 66.33 13.92
CA LEU A 39 -41.83 65.73 15.19
C LEU A 39 -41.04 66.37 16.35
N SER A 40 -41.64 66.38 17.54
CA SER A 40 -41.01 66.87 18.78
C SER A 40 -40.90 65.73 19.79
N THR A 41 -39.76 65.59 20.46
CA THR A 41 -39.54 64.61 21.52
C THR A 41 -38.49 65.08 22.53
N PHE A 42 -38.47 64.53 23.74
CA PHE A 42 -37.52 64.93 24.78
C PHE A 42 -36.14 64.33 24.49
N LYS A 43 -35.06 65.05 24.77
CA LYS A 43 -33.68 64.70 24.34
C LYS A 43 -33.12 63.36 24.86
N ASN A 44 -33.78 62.73 25.83
CA ASN A 44 -33.47 61.41 26.38
C ASN A 44 -34.52 60.32 26.02
N THR A 45 -35.46 60.59 25.11
CA THR A 45 -36.50 59.64 24.66
C THR A 45 -36.54 59.53 23.14
N THR A 46 -36.85 58.34 22.60
CA THR A 46 -37.10 58.14 21.15
C THR A 46 -38.45 57.47 20.86
N SER A 47 -39.27 57.21 21.88
CA SER A 47 -40.52 56.43 21.79
C SER A 47 -41.53 56.99 20.79
N ASN A 48 -41.66 58.33 20.70
CA ASN A 48 -42.55 58.97 19.73
C ASN A 48 -42.08 58.77 18.29
N LEU A 49 -40.76 58.78 18.08
CA LEU A 49 -40.15 58.57 16.76
C LEU A 49 -40.26 57.10 16.34
N LYS A 50 -40.09 56.16 17.28
CA LYS A 50 -40.30 54.72 17.03
C LYS A 50 -41.74 54.43 16.63
N LYS A 51 -42.72 54.92 17.40
CA LYS A 51 -44.15 54.80 17.07
C LYS A 51 -44.50 55.40 15.71
N HIS A 52 -43.88 56.52 15.33
CA HIS A 52 -44.07 57.11 14.00
C HIS A 52 -43.53 56.20 12.88
N LEU A 53 -42.31 55.70 13.00
CA LEU A 53 -41.75 54.73 12.04
C LEU A 53 -42.62 53.49 11.91
N GLU A 54 -43.06 52.91 13.03
CA GLU A 54 -43.89 51.70 13.06
C GLU A 54 -45.28 51.90 12.45
N SER A 55 -45.89 53.07 12.64
CA SER A 55 -47.27 53.34 12.19
C SER A 55 -47.39 54.00 10.81
N GLN A 56 -46.33 54.62 10.28
CA GLN A 56 -46.35 55.31 8.98
C GLN A 56 -45.36 54.72 7.96
N HIS A 57 -44.36 53.98 8.44
CA HIS A 57 -43.30 53.38 7.62
C HIS A 57 -43.08 51.89 7.92
N GLY A 58 -44.05 51.21 8.58
CA GLY A 58 -43.93 49.80 8.98
C GLY A 58 -43.76 48.79 7.83
N THR A 59 -44.03 49.19 6.58
CA THR A 59 -43.75 48.42 5.35
C THR A 59 -42.33 48.61 4.82
N VAL A 60 -41.58 49.61 5.31
CA VAL A 60 -40.19 49.88 4.92
C VAL A 60 -39.25 49.07 5.82
N LYS A 61 -38.26 48.37 5.23
CA LYS A 61 -37.23 47.65 6.00
C LYS A 61 -36.24 48.63 6.64
N LEU A 62 -36.56 49.09 7.85
CA LEU A 62 -35.70 49.93 8.67
C LEU A 62 -34.43 49.17 9.09
N THR A 63 -33.26 49.66 8.70
CA THR A 63 -31.97 49.11 9.10
C THR A 63 -31.52 49.66 10.45
N GLU A 64 -30.64 48.93 11.15
CA GLU A 64 -30.10 49.35 12.45
C GLU A 64 -28.60 49.66 12.36
N ARG A 65 -28.16 50.79 12.93
CA ARG A 65 -26.73 51.02 13.20
C ARG A 65 -26.27 50.17 14.39
N VAL A 66 -25.19 49.42 14.20
CA VAL A 66 -24.56 48.56 15.23
C VAL A 66 -23.41 49.32 15.92
N PRO A 67 -23.45 49.52 17.26
CA PRO A 67 -22.31 50.03 18.02
C PRO A 67 -21.31 48.91 18.39
N PRO A 68 -20.01 49.22 18.58
CA PRO A 68 -19.00 48.21 18.89
C PRO A 68 -18.88 47.85 20.38
N SER A 69 -18.80 46.54 20.66
CA SER A 69 -18.18 45.87 21.84
C SER A 69 -18.60 46.23 23.28
N GLY A 70 -18.86 45.21 24.12
CA GLY A 70 -18.81 45.35 25.60
C GLY A 70 -19.86 44.51 26.36
N PRO A 71 -19.49 43.66 27.34
CA PRO A 71 -20.43 42.74 28.00
C PRO A 71 -20.77 43.08 29.46
N LYS A 72 -21.90 42.55 29.96
CA LYS A 72 -22.09 42.05 31.34
C LYS A 72 -23.38 41.22 31.51
N GLN A 73 -23.40 40.35 32.51
CA GLN A 73 -24.56 39.55 32.98
C GLN A 73 -25.45 40.44 33.90
N ARG A 74 -26.69 40.16 34.31
CA ARG A 74 -27.57 38.95 34.49
C ARG A 74 -29.05 39.48 34.55
N ALA A 75 -30.19 38.79 34.76
CA ALA A 75 -30.57 37.41 35.11
C ALA A 75 -32.07 37.11 34.73
N VAL A 76 -32.48 35.84 34.93
CA VAL A 76 -33.80 35.27 35.38
C VAL A 76 -34.94 36.29 35.69
N THR A 77 -36.17 36.17 35.15
CA THR A 77 -37.22 35.15 35.50
C THR A 77 -38.08 34.60 34.33
N SER A 78 -38.85 33.56 34.64
CA SER A 78 -39.59 32.63 33.75
C SER A 78 -40.99 33.07 33.31
N ALA A 79 -41.41 32.64 32.11
CA ALA A 79 -42.76 32.13 31.76
C ALA A 79 -42.73 31.49 30.35
N GLU A 80 -43.69 30.62 30.01
CA GLU A 80 -43.63 29.76 28.82
C GLU A 80 -44.36 30.33 27.59
N GLY A 81 -43.83 30.03 26.40
CA GLY A 81 -44.37 30.42 25.09
C GLY A 81 -43.58 29.77 23.94
N PRO A 82 -44.15 29.64 22.73
CA PRO A 82 -43.60 28.81 21.66
C PRO A 82 -42.24 29.30 21.15
N THR A 83 -41.28 28.38 21.06
CA THR A 83 -39.88 28.70 20.74
C THR A 83 -39.69 29.10 19.28
N PRO A 84 -39.08 30.26 18.96
CA PRO A 84 -38.73 30.62 17.59
C PRO A 84 -37.63 29.69 17.04
N PRO A 85 -37.55 29.49 15.71
CA PRO A 85 -36.56 28.62 15.09
C PRO A 85 -35.14 29.10 15.41
N LYS A 86 -34.31 28.21 15.94
CA LYS A 86 -32.94 28.53 16.36
C LYS A 86 -32.08 28.89 15.15
N GLN A 87 -31.75 30.17 15.01
CA GLN A 87 -30.72 30.65 14.10
C GLN A 87 -29.42 29.88 14.35
N GLN A 88 -28.84 29.27 13.31
CA GLN A 88 -27.62 28.48 13.47
C GLN A 88 -26.45 29.40 13.85
N LYS A 89 -25.91 29.17 15.05
CA LYS A 89 -24.69 29.83 15.52
C LYS A 89 -23.51 29.18 14.78
N LEU A 90 -22.82 29.95 13.93
CA LEU A 90 -21.56 29.52 13.35
C LEU A 90 -20.53 29.33 14.46
N ASP A 91 -20.08 28.09 14.65
CA ASP A 91 -19.11 27.71 15.66
C ASP A 91 -17.71 27.59 15.02
N PHE A 92 -16.85 28.54 15.38
CA PHE A 92 -15.44 28.55 14.97
C PHE A 92 -14.54 27.86 16.01
N GLY A 93 -15.11 27.28 17.07
CA GLY A 93 -14.38 26.40 17.97
C GLY A 93 -14.02 25.09 17.28
N ALA A 94 -12.78 24.61 17.49
CA ALA A 94 -12.46 23.23 17.19
C ALA A 94 -13.35 22.33 18.06
N LYS A 95 -14.23 21.54 17.41
CA LYS A 95 -15.17 20.66 18.11
C LYS A 95 -14.40 19.75 19.07
N PRO A 96 -14.78 19.66 20.36
CA PRO A 96 -14.06 18.84 21.33
C PRO A 96 -14.12 17.37 20.91
N VAL A 97 -12.97 16.70 20.95
CA VAL A 97 -12.82 15.32 20.49
C VAL A 97 -13.58 14.40 21.45
N SER A 98 -14.32 13.42 20.91
CA SER A 98 -15.00 12.43 21.75
C SER A 98 -13.99 11.48 22.39
N ASP A 99 -14.33 10.96 23.56
CA ASP A 99 -13.51 9.99 24.30
C ASP A 99 -13.11 8.77 23.44
N GLU A 100 -14.01 8.33 22.55
CA GLU A 100 -13.79 7.18 21.67
C GLU A 100 -12.89 7.54 20.48
N GLU A 101 -13.09 8.71 19.85
CA GLU A 101 -12.21 9.16 18.76
C GLU A 101 -10.80 9.44 19.27
N LEU A 102 -10.65 9.94 20.52
CA LEU A 102 -9.34 10.08 21.15
C LEU A 102 -8.66 8.72 21.40
N LYS A 103 -9.39 7.70 21.87
CA LYS A 103 -8.83 6.34 22.00
C LYS A 103 -8.39 5.80 20.65
N LYS A 104 -9.21 6.00 19.61
CA LYS A 104 -8.97 5.54 18.24
C LYS A 104 -7.74 6.19 17.62
N LEU A 105 -7.63 7.52 17.69
CA LEU A 105 -6.46 8.27 17.21
C LEU A 105 -5.17 7.86 17.96
N VAL A 106 -5.24 7.58 19.26
CA VAL A 106 -4.09 7.08 20.03
C VAL A 106 -3.78 5.61 19.72
N ALA A 107 -4.77 4.79 19.38
CA ALA A 107 -4.58 3.40 18.95
C ALA A 107 -3.91 3.34 17.58
N GLN A 108 -4.41 4.15 16.64
CA GLN A 108 -3.79 4.42 15.36
C GLN A 108 -2.33 4.84 15.53
N TYR A 109 -2.04 5.91 16.27
CA TYR A 109 -0.66 6.34 16.56
C TYR A 109 0.23 5.21 17.12
N ILE A 110 -0.27 4.40 18.05
CA ILE A 110 0.52 3.30 18.65
C ILE A 110 0.75 2.14 17.67
N VAL A 111 -0.21 1.84 16.80
CA VAL A 111 -0.11 0.77 15.79
C VAL A 111 0.71 1.21 14.57
N GLU A 112 0.48 2.42 14.08
CA GLU A 112 1.05 3.01 12.87
C GLU A 112 2.54 3.35 13.07
N GLU A 113 2.92 3.88 14.24
CA GLU A 113 4.33 4.11 14.62
C GLU A 113 4.97 2.89 15.31
N MET A 114 4.26 1.75 15.37
CA MET A 114 4.73 0.51 16.01
C MET A 114 5.28 0.72 17.43
N LEU A 115 4.60 1.53 18.24
CA LEU A 115 5.04 1.88 19.59
C LEU A 115 4.70 0.78 20.62
N PRO A 116 5.40 0.71 21.76
CA PRO A 116 4.97 -0.09 22.89
C PRO A 116 3.62 0.43 23.41
N ILE A 117 2.66 -0.46 23.73
CA ILE A 117 1.35 -0.07 24.31
C ILE A 117 1.52 0.74 25.61
N ASN A 118 2.66 0.58 26.30
CA ASN A 118 3.05 1.38 27.46
C ASN A 118 3.17 2.90 27.19
N THR A 119 3.18 3.35 25.92
CA THR A 119 3.12 4.77 25.55
C THR A 119 1.95 5.49 26.21
N VAL A 120 0.78 4.85 26.35
CA VAL A 120 -0.40 5.45 27.01
C VAL A 120 -0.18 5.80 28.49
N ASP A 121 0.86 5.25 29.12
CA ASP A 121 1.23 5.48 30.52
C ASP A 121 2.47 6.36 30.71
N LEU A 122 3.13 6.79 29.62
CA LEU A 122 4.28 7.69 29.72
C LEU A 122 3.84 9.08 30.24
N PRO A 123 4.50 9.66 31.26
CA PRO A 123 4.06 10.92 31.88
C PRO A 123 3.97 12.09 30.90
N LEU A 124 4.94 12.24 29.99
CA LEU A 124 4.93 13.31 28.98
C LEU A 124 3.85 13.10 27.92
N PHE A 125 3.61 11.87 27.47
CA PHE A 125 2.51 11.56 26.56
C PHE A 125 1.16 11.87 27.21
N ARG A 126 0.96 11.45 28.48
CA ARG A 126 -0.23 11.82 29.27
C ARG A 126 -0.35 13.34 29.50
N ALA A 127 0.76 14.08 29.55
CA ALA A 127 0.72 15.54 29.65
C ALA A 127 0.28 16.21 28.33
N ILE A 128 0.72 15.68 27.18
CA ILE A 128 0.28 16.12 25.84
C ILE A 128 -1.21 15.82 25.64
N ILE A 129 -1.65 14.58 25.89
CA ILE A 129 -3.06 14.19 25.71
C ILE A 129 -4.01 15.00 26.59
N LYS A 130 -3.60 15.38 27.82
CA LYS A 130 -4.35 16.31 28.70
C LYS A 130 -4.52 17.73 28.15
N LYS A 131 -3.84 18.13 27.07
CA LYS A 131 -4.00 19.42 26.39
C LYS A 131 -4.99 19.36 25.21
N ILE A 132 -5.43 18.17 24.80
CA ILE A 132 -6.44 18.00 23.75
C ILE A 132 -7.83 18.30 24.34
N PRO A 133 -8.62 19.23 23.78
CA PRO A 133 -9.99 19.48 24.23
C PRO A 133 -10.86 18.24 23.97
N THR A 134 -11.38 17.63 25.04
CA THR A 134 -12.30 16.48 24.97
C THR A 134 -13.68 16.85 25.49
N SER A 135 -14.71 16.15 25.02
CA SER A 135 -16.12 16.45 25.35
C SER A 135 -16.47 16.34 26.83
N VAL A 136 -15.71 15.55 27.61
CA VAL A 136 -16.04 15.22 29.02
C VAL A 136 -14.84 15.37 29.98
N ASN A 137 -13.82 16.17 29.62
CA ASN A 137 -12.52 16.23 30.34
C ASN A 137 -11.89 14.83 30.53
N ALA A 138 -12.05 13.97 29.53
CA ALA A 138 -11.74 12.56 29.58
C ALA A 138 -10.23 12.30 29.69
N LYS A 139 -9.88 11.22 30.38
CA LYS A 139 -8.49 10.78 30.55
C LYS A 139 -8.27 9.50 29.76
N LEU A 140 -7.19 9.47 28.99
CA LEU A 140 -6.74 8.27 28.29
C LEU A 140 -6.59 7.10 29.31
N PRO A 141 -7.18 5.92 29.04
CA PRO A 141 -7.14 4.81 29.98
C PRO A 141 -5.71 4.26 30.12
N HIS A 142 -5.47 3.53 31.22
CA HIS A 142 -4.17 2.91 31.48
C HIS A 142 -3.88 1.71 30.56
N ARG A 143 -2.61 1.31 30.45
CA ARG A 143 -2.14 0.27 29.49
C ARG A 143 -2.96 -1.01 29.53
N THR A 144 -3.43 -1.46 30.71
CA THR A 144 -4.28 -2.66 30.85
C THR A 144 -5.58 -2.51 30.07
N THR A 145 -6.42 -1.53 30.42
CA THR A 145 -7.69 -1.24 29.75
C THR A 145 -7.48 -0.89 28.27
N PHE A 146 -6.41 -0.18 27.91
CA PHE A 146 -6.10 0.14 26.52
C PHE A 146 -5.64 -1.09 25.71
N THR A 147 -5.04 -2.09 26.35
CA THR A 147 -4.73 -3.38 25.70
C THR A 147 -6.02 -4.14 25.38
N SER A 148 -6.99 -4.16 26.30
CA SER A 148 -8.32 -4.76 26.06
C SER A 148 -9.09 -4.01 24.97
N TYR A 149 -8.94 -2.68 24.86
CA TYR A 149 -9.48 -1.90 23.74
C TYR A 149 -8.85 -2.34 22.40
N LEU A 150 -7.52 -2.38 22.28
CA LEU A 150 -6.83 -2.87 21.07
C LEU A 150 -7.21 -4.32 20.73
N GLU A 151 -7.38 -5.19 21.73
CA GLU A 151 -7.81 -6.58 21.52
C GLU A 151 -9.26 -6.68 21.00
N LYS A 152 -10.15 -5.75 21.39
CA LYS A 152 -11.50 -5.60 20.82
C LYS A 152 -11.45 -5.06 19.39
N GLU A 153 -10.73 -3.98 19.13
CA GLU A 153 -10.63 -3.36 17.80
C GLU A 153 -10.05 -4.34 16.76
N PHE A 154 -9.07 -5.17 17.14
CA PHE A 154 -8.59 -6.27 16.29
C PHE A 154 -9.69 -7.30 15.99
N THR A 155 -10.49 -7.68 16.98
CA THR A 155 -11.54 -8.72 16.81
C THR A 155 -12.65 -8.20 15.88
N GLU A 156 -12.99 -6.92 15.99
CA GLU A 156 -13.94 -6.24 15.10
C GLU A 156 -13.39 -6.10 13.66
N MET A 157 -12.11 -5.76 13.51
CA MET A 157 -11.39 -5.77 12.23
C MET A 157 -11.37 -7.18 11.58
N GLU A 158 -11.05 -8.22 12.36
CA GLU A 158 -11.04 -9.61 11.90
C GLU A 158 -12.44 -10.05 11.43
N ARG A 159 -13.49 -9.65 12.17
CA ARG A 159 -14.89 -9.88 11.80
C ARG A 159 -15.27 -9.20 10.47
N ASN A 160 -14.90 -7.92 10.30
CA ASN A 160 -15.18 -7.18 9.07
C ASN A 160 -14.37 -7.70 7.87
N LEU A 161 -13.13 -8.14 8.08
CA LEU A 161 -12.33 -8.80 7.05
C LEU A 161 -12.97 -10.12 6.60
N LYS A 162 -13.45 -10.96 7.53
CA LYS A 162 -14.16 -12.21 7.20
C LYS A 162 -15.48 -11.96 6.47
N ALA A 163 -16.19 -10.88 6.78
CA ALA A 163 -17.37 -10.47 6.03
C ALA A 163 -17.03 -10.11 4.57
N ALA A 164 -16.03 -9.24 4.35
CA ALA A 164 -15.59 -8.88 2.99
C ALA A 164 -15.06 -10.08 2.18
N LEU A 165 -14.32 -11.00 2.83
CA LEU A 165 -13.85 -12.25 2.21
C LEU A 165 -14.99 -13.23 1.89
N ASN A 166 -16.17 -13.09 2.50
CA ASN A 166 -17.33 -13.91 2.15
C ASN A 166 -17.92 -13.55 0.78
N GLU A 167 -17.86 -12.28 0.39
CA GLU A 167 -18.41 -11.75 -0.88
C GLU A 167 -17.48 -11.96 -2.09
N ILE A 168 -16.22 -12.36 -1.88
CA ILE A 168 -15.22 -12.54 -2.94
C ILE A 168 -15.21 -13.99 -3.43
N ASP A 169 -15.39 -14.21 -4.73
CA ASP A 169 -15.42 -15.55 -5.35
C ASP A 169 -14.04 -16.25 -5.28
N PHE A 170 -13.00 -15.55 -5.74
CA PHE A 170 -11.67 -16.09 -5.96
C PHE A 170 -10.61 -15.30 -5.21
N VAL A 171 -9.76 -16.02 -4.49
CA VAL A 171 -8.59 -15.44 -3.81
C VAL A 171 -7.34 -16.26 -4.16
N SER A 172 -6.17 -15.69 -3.90
CA SER A 172 -4.90 -16.44 -3.84
C SER A 172 -4.17 -16.07 -2.57
N THR A 173 -3.26 -16.94 -2.11
CA THR A 173 -2.40 -16.60 -0.96
C THR A 173 -0.92 -16.68 -1.30
N THR A 174 -0.09 -15.99 -0.53
CA THR A 174 1.37 -16.14 -0.54
C THR A 174 1.83 -16.60 0.84
N ALA A 175 2.57 -17.70 0.94
CA ALA A 175 3.08 -18.24 2.20
C ALA A 175 4.62 -18.36 2.20
N ASP A 176 5.22 -18.12 3.36
CA ASP A 176 6.68 -18.12 3.61
C ASP A 176 6.95 -18.24 5.13
N ILE A 177 8.16 -18.62 5.55
CA ILE A 177 8.55 -18.75 6.98
C ILE A 177 9.76 -17.87 7.30
N TRP A 178 9.52 -16.78 8.04
CA TRP A 178 10.57 -15.89 8.52
C TRP A 178 11.07 -16.29 9.89
N THR A 179 12.40 -16.31 10.07
CA THR A 179 13.04 -16.59 11.36
C THR A 179 13.86 -15.39 11.85
N ALA A 180 13.54 -14.88 13.05
CA ALA A 180 14.28 -13.79 13.71
C ALA A 180 14.25 -13.96 15.23
N ASN A 181 15.31 -13.52 15.92
CA ASN A 181 15.46 -13.61 17.39
C ASN A 181 15.14 -15.02 17.96
N ASN A 182 15.60 -16.06 17.26
CA ASN A 182 15.33 -17.48 17.56
C ASN A 182 13.82 -17.84 17.56
N ARG A 183 13.01 -17.10 16.78
CA ARG A 183 11.58 -17.37 16.55
C ARG A 183 11.25 -17.34 15.06
N SER A 184 10.74 -18.46 14.57
CA SER A 184 10.12 -18.65 13.26
C SER A 184 8.64 -18.23 13.26
N TYR A 185 8.15 -17.68 12.14
CA TYR A 185 6.76 -17.32 11.93
C TYR A 185 6.30 -17.65 10.51
N MET A 186 5.17 -18.34 10.36
CA MET A 186 4.48 -18.54 9.09
C MET A 186 3.72 -17.26 8.75
N GLY A 187 4.14 -16.59 7.68
CA GLY A 187 3.43 -15.44 7.14
C GLY A 187 2.47 -15.89 6.05
N VAL A 188 1.25 -15.38 6.06
CA VAL A 188 0.31 -15.57 4.94
C VAL A 188 -0.30 -14.23 4.56
N THR A 189 -0.18 -13.86 3.28
CA THR A 189 -0.94 -12.75 2.68
C THR A 189 -1.95 -13.30 1.68
N LEU A 190 -3.06 -12.61 1.49
CA LEU A 190 -4.13 -12.95 0.56
C LEU A 190 -4.30 -11.81 -0.47
N HIS A 191 -4.63 -12.18 -1.69
CA HIS A 191 -4.84 -11.30 -2.83
C HIS A 191 -6.13 -11.65 -3.56
N TRP A 192 -6.80 -10.64 -4.11
CA TRP A 192 -7.96 -10.77 -5.00
C TRP A 192 -7.98 -9.61 -6.00
N ILE A 193 -8.88 -9.70 -6.98
CA ILE A 193 -9.21 -8.59 -7.88
C ILE A 193 -10.68 -8.24 -7.66
N SER A 194 -11.02 -6.95 -7.58
CA SER A 194 -12.41 -6.50 -7.41
C SER A 194 -13.23 -6.77 -8.67
N ARG A 195 -14.39 -7.43 -8.51
CA ARG A 195 -15.35 -7.68 -9.60
C ARG A 195 -15.95 -6.37 -10.16
N THR A 196 -15.95 -5.27 -9.40
CA THR A 196 -16.53 -3.97 -9.81
C THR A 196 -15.52 -2.95 -10.30
N THR A 197 -14.31 -2.88 -9.74
CA THR A 197 -13.30 -1.87 -10.11
C THR A 197 -12.13 -2.43 -10.92
N LEU A 198 -11.98 -3.76 -10.98
CA LEU A 198 -10.80 -4.47 -11.50
C LEU A 198 -9.47 -4.09 -10.81
N GLU A 199 -9.51 -3.33 -9.71
CA GLU A 199 -8.31 -3.09 -8.89
C GLU A 199 -7.85 -4.38 -8.21
N ARG A 200 -6.52 -4.57 -8.12
CA ARG A 200 -5.91 -5.62 -7.32
C ARG A 200 -5.90 -5.21 -5.85
N HIS A 201 -6.39 -6.10 -5.00
CA HIS A 201 -6.51 -5.91 -3.56
C HIS A 201 -5.67 -6.96 -2.84
N LYS A 202 -5.00 -6.58 -1.74
CA LYS A 202 -4.22 -7.48 -0.89
C LYS A 202 -4.31 -7.19 0.60
N VAL A 203 -4.13 -8.23 1.41
CA VAL A 203 -4.23 -8.20 2.87
C VAL A 203 -3.26 -9.19 3.52
N ALA A 204 -2.79 -8.93 4.73
CA ALA A 204 -2.11 -9.95 5.54
C ALA A 204 -3.15 -10.71 6.37
N LEU A 205 -3.17 -12.04 6.28
CA LEU A 205 -4.06 -12.90 7.08
C LEU A 205 -3.41 -13.30 8.40
N ALA A 206 -2.16 -13.77 8.35
CA ALA A 206 -1.52 -14.45 9.47
C ALA A 206 -0.02 -14.13 9.56
N CYS A 207 0.50 -14.17 10.78
CA CYS A 207 1.93 -14.21 11.09
C CYS A 207 2.16 -15.16 12.28
N TRP A 208 1.80 -16.43 12.09
CA TRP A 208 1.61 -17.43 13.14
C TRP A 208 2.92 -18.04 13.62
N ARG A 209 2.98 -18.43 14.90
CA ARG A 209 4.21 -18.89 15.56
C ARG A 209 4.40 -20.40 15.41
N ILE A 210 5.15 -20.81 14.39
CA ILE A 210 5.62 -22.20 14.28
C ILE A 210 6.67 -22.51 15.36
N ARG A 211 6.64 -23.72 15.91
CA ARG A 211 7.54 -24.22 16.96
C ARG A 211 8.04 -25.60 16.59
N GLY A 212 9.28 -25.93 16.93
CA GLY A 212 9.91 -27.19 16.54
C GLY A 212 10.53 -27.12 15.13
N ARG A 213 10.47 -28.23 14.39
CA ARG A 213 10.95 -28.34 13.00
C ARG A 213 9.90 -27.76 12.03
N HIS A 214 10.34 -27.27 10.88
CA HIS A 214 9.43 -26.76 9.83
C HIS A 214 9.19 -27.84 8.76
N THR A 215 8.73 -29.03 9.16
CA THR A 215 8.49 -30.15 8.25
C THR A 215 7.22 -29.92 7.41
N TYR A 216 7.06 -30.71 6.33
CA TYR A 216 6.04 -30.47 5.31
C TYR A 216 4.60 -30.68 5.83
N ASP A 217 4.44 -31.61 6.76
CA ASP A 217 3.23 -31.90 7.55
C ASP A 217 2.80 -30.71 8.41
N VAL A 218 3.73 -30.13 9.19
CA VAL A 218 3.50 -28.89 9.95
C VAL A 218 3.12 -27.74 9.02
N ILE A 219 3.82 -27.59 7.89
CA ILE A 219 3.55 -26.54 6.91
C ILE A 219 2.13 -26.68 6.32
N GLY A 220 1.74 -27.88 5.88
CA GLY A 220 0.41 -28.12 5.34
C GLY A 220 -0.70 -27.91 6.38
N THR A 221 -0.49 -28.42 7.59
CA THR A 221 -1.43 -28.26 8.71
C THR A 221 -1.65 -26.79 9.07
N GLU A 222 -0.58 -26.00 9.20
CA GLU A 222 -0.68 -24.57 9.49
C GLU A 222 -1.39 -23.79 8.36
N ILE A 223 -1.14 -24.14 7.08
CA ILE A 223 -1.83 -23.51 5.94
C ILE A 223 -3.33 -23.87 5.93
N LYS A 224 -3.70 -25.16 6.10
CA LYS A 224 -5.11 -25.60 6.24
C LYS A 224 -5.79 -24.87 7.40
N ASN A 225 -5.13 -24.73 8.55
CA ASN A 225 -5.67 -24.05 9.72
C ASN A 225 -5.90 -22.54 9.47
N ILE A 226 -4.95 -21.85 8.83
CA ILE A 226 -5.10 -20.44 8.46
C ILE A 226 -6.26 -20.26 7.47
N HIS A 227 -6.29 -21.03 6.37
CA HIS A 227 -7.38 -20.97 5.37
C HIS A 227 -8.75 -21.29 5.98
N SER A 228 -8.83 -22.32 6.85
CA SER A 228 -10.06 -22.68 7.57
C SER A 228 -10.56 -21.55 8.48
N SER A 229 -9.65 -20.90 9.22
CA SER A 229 -10.00 -19.85 10.19
C SER A 229 -10.64 -18.61 9.55
N TYR A 230 -10.45 -18.41 8.24
CA TYR A 230 -11.05 -17.32 7.44
C TYR A 230 -12.13 -17.81 6.45
N GLY A 231 -12.50 -19.10 6.45
CA GLY A 231 -13.52 -19.66 5.55
C GLY A 231 -13.09 -19.77 4.08
N LEU A 232 -11.79 -19.94 3.83
CA LEU A 232 -11.20 -19.76 2.50
C LEU A 232 -10.94 -21.05 1.71
N LEU A 233 -11.10 -22.24 2.31
CA LEU A 233 -10.68 -23.53 1.74
C LEU A 233 -11.05 -23.71 0.26
N ASN A 234 -12.31 -23.41 -0.10
CA ASN A 234 -12.85 -23.62 -1.46
C ASN A 234 -12.69 -22.37 -2.36
N LYS A 235 -12.04 -21.30 -1.88
CA LYS A 235 -11.88 -20.02 -2.59
C LYS A 235 -10.44 -19.75 -3.06
N VAL A 236 -9.44 -20.42 -2.49
CA VAL A 236 -8.03 -20.22 -2.83
C VAL A 236 -7.71 -20.91 -4.16
N VAL A 237 -7.61 -20.12 -5.22
CA VAL A 237 -7.24 -20.60 -6.57
C VAL A 237 -5.81 -21.13 -6.61
N ALA A 238 -4.91 -20.48 -5.87
CA ALA A 238 -3.53 -20.95 -5.70
C ALA A 238 -2.86 -20.39 -4.45
N THR A 239 -1.85 -21.09 -3.95
CA THR A 239 -0.89 -20.58 -2.96
C THR A 239 0.51 -20.47 -3.57
N VAL A 240 1.10 -19.28 -3.46
CA VAL A 240 2.44 -18.95 -3.96
C VAL A 240 3.45 -19.05 -2.82
N THR A 241 4.51 -19.85 -2.95
CA THR A 241 5.59 -19.94 -1.95
C THR A 241 6.96 -19.71 -2.58
N ASP A 242 8.01 -19.64 -1.76
CA ASP A 242 9.36 -19.84 -2.28
C ASP A 242 9.55 -21.28 -2.81
N ASN A 243 10.73 -21.59 -3.33
CA ASN A 243 11.04 -22.92 -3.85
C ASN A 243 11.63 -23.85 -2.76
N GLY A 244 11.38 -23.55 -1.48
CA GLY A 244 11.87 -24.32 -0.35
C GLY A 244 11.35 -25.76 -0.37
N SER A 245 12.24 -26.72 -0.16
CA SER A 245 11.95 -28.16 -0.27
C SER A 245 10.74 -28.61 0.54
N ASN A 246 10.57 -28.08 1.77
CA ASN A 246 9.47 -28.47 2.65
C ASN A 246 8.12 -27.86 2.22
N PHE A 247 8.11 -26.68 1.58
CA PHE A 247 6.89 -26.15 0.94
C PHE A 247 6.53 -26.98 -0.29
N VAL A 248 7.51 -27.25 -1.18
CA VAL A 248 7.27 -28.05 -2.38
C VAL A 248 6.76 -29.45 -2.01
N LYS A 249 7.36 -30.12 -1.02
CA LYS A 249 6.88 -31.42 -0.52
C LYS A 249 5.49 -31.34 0.10
N ALA A 250 5.15 -30.28 0.84
CA ALA A 250 3.81 -30.13 1.43
C ALA A 250 2.72 -30.07 0.36
N PHE A 251 2.92 -29.26 -0.68
CA PHE A 251 1.95 -29.13 -1.78
C PHE A 251 1.95 -30.30 -2.77
N GLN A 252 3.00 -31.14 -2.79
CA GLN A 252 3.00 -32.41 -3.51
C GLN A 252 2.22 -33.50 -2.76
N VAL A 253 2.46 -33.66 -1.45
CA VAL A 253 1.80 -34.71 -0.63
C VAL A 253 0.32 -34.39 -0.38
N TYR A 254 -0.04 -33.11 -0.27
CA TYR A 254 -1.40 -32.66 0.02
C TYR A 254 -2.09 -32.02 -1.18
N HIS A 255 -1.78 -32.47 -2.41
CA HIS A 255 -2.46 -32.00 -3.61
C HIS A 255 -3.96 -32.33 -3.58
N PRO A 256 -4.86 -31.53 -4.17
CA PRO A 256 -6.25 -31.92 -4.34
C PRO A 256 -6.32 -33.10 -5.30
N VAL A 257 -6.87 -34.23 -4.86
CA VAL A 257 -7.29 -35.30 -5.77
C VAL A 257 -8.52 -34.78 -6.52
N THR A 258 -8.32 -34.30 -7.75
CA THR A 258 -9.40 -34.00 -8.68
C THR A 258 -9.89 -35.29 -9.30
N GLU A 259 -11.21 -35.55 -9.24
CA GLU A 259 -11.87 -36.65 -9.97
C GLU A 259 -11.89 -36.35 -11.48
N SER A 260 -10.71 -36.40 -12.09
CA SER A 260 -10.47 -36.27 -13.52
C SER A 260 -9.12 -36.90 -13.82
N ASP A 261 -9.06 -38.23 -13.72
CA ASP A 261 -7.95 -39.01 -14.27
C ASP A 261 -7.93 -38.81 -15.79
N ASP A 262 -6.89 -38.15 -16.28
CA ASP A 262 -6.39 -38.30 -17.64
C ASP A 262 -4.86 -38.41 -17.49
N GLU A 263 -4.27 -39.46 -18.08
CA GLU A 263 -2.91 -39.90 -17.75
C GLU A 263 -1.82 -39.00 -18.36
N THR A 264 -1.57 -37.84 -17.74
CA THR A 264 -0.37 -37.02 -18.00
C THR A 264 0.50 -36.90 -16.75
N GLU A 265 1.25 -37.96 -16.47
CA GLU A 265 2.46 -37.90 -15.64
C GLU A 265 3.53 -37.07 -16.38
N GLU A 266 3.41 -35.73 -16.34
CA GLU A 266 4.55 -34.85 -16.64
C GLU A 266 5.57 -34.94 -15.50
N GLU A 267 6.36 -36.01 -15.52
CA GLU A 267 7.61 -36.09 -14.77
C GLU A 267 8.60 -35.01 -15.26
N GLU A 268 8.48 -33.79 -14.74
CA GLU A 268 9.61 -32.85 -14.68
C GLU A 268 10.66 -33.36 -13.66
N SER A 269 11.20 -34.55 -13.92
CA SER A 269 12.30 -35.20 -13.22
C SER A 269 13.64 -34.52 -13.51
N THR A 270 13.66 -33.19 -13.33
CA THR A 270 14.89 -32.37 -13.37
C THR A 270 15.87 -32.90 -12.31
N PRO A 271 17.03 -33.44 -12.71
CA PRO A 271 17.90 -34.18 -11.79
C PRO A 271 18.54 -33.24 -10.79
N LYS A 272 18.15 -33.36 -9.52
CA LYS A 272 18.73 -32.60 -8.41
C LYS A 272 20.06 -33.20 -7.99
N ASP A 273 21.13 -32.69 -8.59
CA ASP A 273 22.47 -32.78 -8.02
C ASP A 273 22.60 -31.76 -6.87
N ASP A 274 22.18 -32.17 -5.66
CA ASP A 274 22.60 -31.64 -4.34
C ASP A 274 21.90 -32.40 -3.18
N ASP A 275 22.68 -33.17 -2.43
CA ASP A 275 22.44 -33.76 -1.10
C ASP A 275 21.11 -34.54 -0.84
N VAL A 276 21.15 -35.85 -1.08
CA VAL A 276 20.05 -36.79 -0.76
C VAL A 276 20.00 -37.08 0.74
N THR A 277 19.23 -36.28 1.47
CA THR A 277 18.87 -36.56 2.86
C THR A 277 17.82 -37.66 2.94
N PHE A 278 18.28 -38.91 3.10
CA PHE A 278 17.42 -40.05 3.39
C PHE A 278 16.68 -39.84 4.73
N SER A 279 15.37 -39.61 4.66
CA SER A 279 14.43 -39.80 5.78
C SER A 279 13.80 -41.17 5.64
N ASP A 280 13.64 -41.88 6.76
CA ASP A 280 13.22 -43.27 6.78
C ASP A 280 11.76 -43.44 6.33
N LEU A 281 11.50 -44.31 5.36
CA LEU A 281 10.16 -44.60 4.84
C LEU A 281 9.22 -45.19 5.91
N SER A 282 9.78 -45.83 6.95
CA SER A 282 9.01 -46.33 8.08
C SER A 282 8.35 -45.22 8.91
N GLU A 283 8.93 -44.02 8.97
CA GLU A 283 8.36 -42.89 9.70
C GLU A 283 7.08 -42.40 9.01
N ILE A 284 7.07 -42.38 7.66
CA ILE A 284 5.91 -41.95 6.84
C ILE A 284 4.73 -42.91 7.00
N LEU A 285 4.97 -44.23 6.92
CA LEU A 285 3.94 -45.25 7.06
C LEU A 285 3.41 -45.40 8.50
N SER A 286 4.12 -44.84 9.49
CA SER A 286 3.69 -44.87 10.91
C SER A 286 2.66 -43.79 11.28
N ALA A 287 2.45 -42.79 10.41
CA ALA A 287 1.56 -41.66 10.67
C ALA A 287 0.07 -41.97 10.39
N GLU A 288 -0.26 -43.11 9.79
CA GLU A 288 -1.63 -43.51 9.44
C GLU A 288 -2.44 -44.04 10.64
N ASN A 289 -2.55 -43.25 11.74
CA ASN A 289 -3.41 -43.57 12.87
C ASN A 289 -3.80 -42.35 13.73
N GLU A 290 -4.53 -41.38 13.14
CA GLU A 290 -5.60 -40.66 13.87
C GLU A 290 -6.58 -40.01 12.87
N SER A 291 -7.86 -39.97 13.22
CA SER A 291 -8.96 -39.69 12.27
C SER A 291 -9.29 -38.19 12.15
N ASP A 292 -8.45 -37.42 11.47
CA ASP A 292 -8.77 -36.05 11.03
C ASP A 292 -9.00 -36.00 9.50
N GLY A 293 -9.88 -35.09 9.06
CA GLY A 293 -10.34 -35.00 7.66
C GLY A 293 -9.20 -34.68 6.69
N GLN A 294 -9.07 -35.51 5.65
CA GLN A 294 -7.98 -35.53 4.66
C GLN A 294 -7.40 -34.13 4.37
N LEU A 295 -6.12 -33.94 4.71
CA LEU A 295 -5.41 -32.69 4.50
C LEU A 295 -5.16 -32.48 3.00
N SER A 296 -6.00 -31.63 2.39
CA SER A 296 -5.80 -31.11 1.04
C SER A 296 -5.43 -29.62 1.11
N LEU A 297 -4.50 -29.21 0.25
CA LEU A 297 -4.04 -27.83 0.06
C LEU A 297 -4.43 -27.35 -1.34
N PRO A 298 -4.76 -26.06 -1.52
CA PRO A 298 -5.08 -25.50 -2.83
C PRO A 298 -3.86 -25.54 -3.78
N PRO A 299 -4.06 -25.45 -5.11
CA PRO A 299 -2.99 -25.58 -6.11
C PRO A 299 -1.74 -24.72 -5.84
N HIS A 300 -0.57 -25.29 -6.08
CA HIS A 300 0.70 -24.63 -5.81
C HIS A 300 1.18 -23.75 -6.98
N ARG A 301 1.86 -22.65 -6.66
CA ARG A 301 2.66 -21.89 -7.62
C ARG A 301 4.03 -21.58 -7.00
N ARG A 302 5.09 -21.95 -7.70
CA ARG A 302 6.47 -21.57 -7.35
C ARG A 302 6.69 -20.08 -7.61
N CYS A 303 7.39 -19.39 -6.72
CA CYS A 303 7.70 -17.96 -6.86
C CYS A 303 8.68 -17.73 -8.01
N ALA A 304 8.21 -17.17 -9.13
CA ALA A 304 9.03 -16.92 -10.30
C ALA A 304 10.18 -15.94 -10.01
N SER A 305 9.97 -14.94 -9.16
CA SER A 305 11.06 -14.06 -8.70
C SER A 305 12.15 -14.82 -7.92
N HIS A 306 11.78 -15.84 -7.13
CA HIS A 306 12.73 -16.66 -6.40
C HIS A 306 13.51 -17.58 -7.37
N THR A 307 12.84 -18.14 -8.38
CA THR A 307 13.51 -18.87 -9.48
C THR A 307 14.51 -17.98 -10.23
N ILE A 308 14.12 -16.76 -10.62
CA ILE A 308 15.04 -15.81 -11.28
C ILE A 308 16.20 -15.44 -10.34
N ASN A 309 15.96 -15.25 -9.04
CA ASN A 309 17.03 -15.05 -8.06
C ASN A 309 17.98 -16.26 -7.97
N ILE A 310 17.47 -17.49 -8.03
CA ILE A 310 18.29 -18.70 -8.06
C ILE A 310 19.21 -18.69 -9.29
N ILE A 311 18.67 -18.38 -10.48
CA ILE A 311 19.48 -18.26 -11.71
C ILE A 311 20.57 -17.18 -11.52
N CYS A 312 20.19 -16.01 -11.00
CA CYS A 312 21.10 -14.89 -10.72
C CYS A 312 22.23 -15.18 -9.71
N THR A 313 22.03 -16.13 -8.79
CA THR A 313 22.93 -16.34 -7.64
C THR A 313 23.65 -17.69 -7.67
N ARG A 314 23.00 -18.76 -8.12
CA ARG A 314 23.59 -20.10 -8.25
C ARG A 314 24.15 -20.35 -9.64
N ASP A 315 23.35 -20.14 -10.69
CA ASP A 315 23.73 -20.59 -12.05
C ASP A 315 24.75 -19.64 -12.69
N VAL A 316 24.59 -18.33 -12.48
CA VAL A 316 25.61 -17.33 -12.87
C VAL A 316 26.93 -17.55 -12.09
N GLU A 317 26.90 -17.88 -10.79
CA GLU A 317 28.13 -18.19 -10.05
C GLU A 317 28.77 -19.51 -10.53
N LYS A 318 27.97 -20.55 -10.79
CA LYS A 318 28.42 -21.84 -11.36
C LYS A 318 29.09 -21.62 -12.73
N HIS A 319 28.51 -20.80 -13.59
CA HIS A 319 29.10 -20.43 -14.88
C HIS A 319 30.42 -19.65 -14.70
N LEU A 320 30.41 -18.55 -13.94
CA LEU A 320 31.59 -17.72 -13.67
C LEU A 320 32.73 -18.51 -13.04
N THR A 321 32.42 -19.53 -12.23
CA THR A 321 33.41 -20.41 -11.61
C THR A 321 33.78 -21.64 -12.44
N THR A 322 33.18 -21.87 -13.62
CA THR A 322 33.53 -23.01 -14.50
C THR A 322 34.89 -22.80 -15.19
N ASN A 323 35.07 -21.72 -15.97
CA ASN A 323 36.36 -21.38 -16.57
C ASN A 323 37.35 -20.88 -15.49
N ALA A 324 38.61 -21.30 -15.57
CA ALA A 324 39.66 -20.91 -14.62
C ALA A 324 39.98 -19.41 -14.64
N GLU A 325 39.91 -18.75 -15.81
CA GLU A 325 40.20 -17.32 -15.95
C GLU A 325 39.09 -16.46 -15.35
N SER A 326 37.83 -16.68 -15.75
CA SER A 326 36.67 -16.01 -15.16
C SER A 326 36.58 -16.25 -13.64
N ARG A 327 36.86 -17.48 -13.19
CA ARG A 327 36.93 -17.85 -11.77
C ARG A 327 37.97 -17.02 -11.01
N ALA A 328 39.13 -16.76 -11.60
CA ALA A 328 40.18 -15.96 -10.99
C ALA A 328 39.79 -14.47 -10.88
N VAL A 329 39.26 -13.89 -11.96
CA VAL A 329 38.81 -12.49 -11.98
C VAL A 329 37.62 -12.30 -11.03
N TYR A 330 36.57 -13.12 -11.14
CA TYR A 330 35.39 -13.07 -10.28
C TYR A 330 35.76 -13.18 -8.79
N ARG A 331 36.59 -14.16 -8.41
CA ARG A 331 37.00 -14.33 -7.00
C ARG A 331 37.84 -13.16 -6.50
N SER A 332 38.74 -12.59 -7.33
CA SER A 332 39.54 -11.43 -6.94
C SER A 332 38.68 -10.17 -6.77
N SER A 333 37.81 -9.88 -7.73
CA SER A 333 36.88 -8.75 -7.70
C SER A 333 35.93 -8.83 -6.50
N THR A 334 35.24 -9.96 -6.33
CA THR A 334 34.29 -10.19 -5.23
C THR A 334 34.97 -10.17 -3.86
N ALA A 335 36.20 -10.68 -3.74
CA ALA A 335 36.97 -10.58 -2.50
C ALA A 335 37.36 -9.12 -2.16
N LYS A 336 37.71 -8.29 -3.15
CA LYS A 336 38.03 -6.87 -2.94
C LYS A 336 36.79 -6.05 -2.57
N CYS A 337 35.67 -6.27 -3.26
CA CYS A 337 34.38 -5.68 -2.88
C CYS A 337 33.98 -6.08 -1.45
N THR A 338 34.09 -7.37 -1.10
CA THR A 338 33.80 -7.88 0.25
C THR A 338 34.72 -7.29 1.31
N ALA A 339 36.03 -7.15 1.04
CA ALA A 339 36.96 -6.49 1.95
C ALA A 339 36.61 -5.00 2.17
N LEU A 340 36.20 -4.30 1.12
CA LEU A 340 35.78 -2.89 1.19
C LEU A 340 34.47 -2.73 1.97
N TRP A 341 33.42 -3.50 1.66
CA TRP A 341 32.16 -3.52 2.42
C TRP A 341 32.39 -3.89 3.90
N THR A 342 33.24 -4.87 4.18
CA THR A 342 33.55 -5.31 5.56
C THR A 342 34.31 -4.24 6.34
N LYS A 343 35.24 -3.51 5.70
CA LYS A 343 36.01 -2.46 6.38
C LYS A 343 35.18 -1.19 6.59
N SER A 344 34.37 -0.79 5.60
CA SER A 344 33.44 0.33 5.70
C SER A 344 32.31 0.11 6.71
N SER A 345 31.80 -1.12 6.86
CA SER A 345 30.71 -1.43 7.79
C SER A 345 31.15 -1.56 9.26
N ARG A 346 32.45 -1.77 9.50
CA ARG A 346 33.02 -2.03 10.85
C ARG A 346 33.84 -0.88 11.42
N SER A 347 33.95 0.26 10.72
CA SER A 347 34.68 1.44 11.18
C SER A 347 34.03 2.72 10.64
N THR A 348 33.69 3.65 11.53
CA THR A 348 33.13 4.96 11.16
C THR A 348 34.11 5.75 10.32
N LEU A 349 35.37 5.85 10.77
CA LEU A 349 36.47 6.48 10.03
C LEU A 349 36.65 5.90 8.62
N ALA A 350 36.43 4.59 8.44
CA ALA A 350 36.48 3.96 7.11
C ALA A 350 35.28 4.36 6.25
N SER A 351 34.06 4.36 6.80
CA SER A 351 32.87 4.85 6.09
C SER A 351 32.96 6.32 5.73
N GLU A 352 33.47 7.16 6.63
CA GLU A 352 33.71 8.59 6.44
C GLU A 352 34.77 8.83 5.35
N THR A 353 35.84 8.03 5.33
CA THR A 353 36.86 8.07 4.26
C THR A 353 36.27 7.73 2.88
N VAL A 354 35.35 6.77 2.79
CA VAL A 354 34.67 6.44 1.53
C VAL A 354 33.72 7.55 1.11
N GLU A 355 32.96 8.10 2.05
CA GLU A 355 32.01 9.20 1.81
C GLU A 355 32.73 10.51 1.42
N GLU A 356 33.88 10.83 2.03
CA GLU A 356 34.73 11.97 1.69
C GLU A 356 35.21 11.91 0.24
N ILE A 357 35.80 10.78 -0.17
CA ILE A 357 36.41 10.64 -1.49
C ILE A 357 35.35 10.46 -2.58
N SER A 358 34.50 9.45 -2.44
CA SER A 358 33.56 9.03 -3.50
C SER A 358 32.22 9.78 -3.48
N LYS A 359 31.98 10.62 -2.46
CA LYS A 359 30.72 11.37 -2.23
C LYS A 359 29.49 10.46 -2.15
N ARG A 360 29.70 9.18 -1.80
CA ARG A 360 28.72 8.09 -1.83
C ARG A 360 28.87 7.21 -0.59
N LYS A 361 27.76 6.66 -0.10
CA LYS A 361 27.78 5.53 0.85
C LYS A 361 27.71 4.22 0.07
N LEU A 362 28.52 3.25 0.50
CA LEU A 362 28.43 1.89 -0.01
C LEU A 362 27.13 1.24 0.47
N LEU A 363 26.57 0.40 -0.39
CA LEU A 363 25.53 -0.55 0.01
C LEU A 363 26.24 -1.85 0.40
N ILE A 364 25.78 -2.50 1.46
CA ILE A 364 26.31 -3.79 1.92
C ILE A 364 25.35 -4.87 1.40
N PRO A 365 25.84 -5.96 0.77
CA PRO A 365 24.97 -7.05 0.34
C PRO A 365 24.19 -7.67 1.50
N THR A 366 22.94 -8.02 1.25
CA THR A 366 22.06 -8.73 2.19
C THR A 366 21.39 -9.91 1.49
N SER A 367 21.48 -11.11 2.05
CA SER A 367 20.89 -12.33 1.48
C SER A 367 19.36 -12.33 1.47
N THR A 368 18.73 -11.48 2.29
CA THR A 368 17.27 -11.33 2.42
C THR A 368 16.64 -10.40 1.37
N ARG A 369 17.42 -9.92 0.38
CA ARG A 369 16.95 -9.05 -0.70
C ARG A 369 17.63 -9.42 -2.02
N TRP A 370 16.87 -9.99 -2.96
CA TRP A 370 17.40 -10.59 -4.19
C TRP A 370 18.31 -9.67 -5.03
N ASN A 371 17.94 -8.39 -5.19
CA ASN A 371 18.77 -7.42 -5.94
C ASN A 371 19.98 -6.85 -5.14
N SER A 372 20.14 -7.16 -3.86
CA SER A 372 21.06 -6.45 -2.95
C SER A 372 22.55 -6.66 -3.22
N PHE A 373 22.96 -7.76 -3.84
CA PHE A 373 24.36 -7.96 -4.24
C PHE A 373 24.70 -7.14 -5.49
N PHE A 374 23.81 -7.13 -6.49
CA PHE A 374 23.92 -6.28 -7.67
C PHE A 374 23.97 -4.79 -7.29
N ASP A 375 23.07 -4.31 -6.43
CA ASP A 375 23.07 -2.92 -5.97
C ASP A 375 24.38 -2.51 -5.30
N ALA A 376 24.98 -3.42 -4.52
CA ALA A 376 26.24 -3.20 -3.83
C ALA A 376 27.45 -3.20 -4.78
N VAL A 377 27.47 -4.09 -5.79
CA VAL A 377 28.51 -4.11 -6.83
C VAL A 377 28.41 -2.88 -7.73
N LYS A 378 27.20 -2.55 -8.19
CA LYS A 378 26.89 -1.34 -8.97
C LYS A 378 27.32 -0.07 -8.25
N ARG A 379 27.08 0.02 -6.92
CA ARG A 379 27.54 1.15 -6.10
C ARG A 379 29.07 1.29 -6.04
N ILE A 380 29.84 0.23 -6.27
CA ILE A 380 31.30 0.28 -6.42
C ILE A 380 31.69 0.62 -7.87
N ALA A 381 31.07 0.01 -8.87
CA ALA A 381 31.34 0.26 -10.29
C ALA A 381 31.07 1.73 -10.69
N GLU A 382 30.09 2.38 -10.06
CA GLU A 382 29.78 3.81 -10.22
C GLU A 382 30.82 4.77 -9.60
N ILE A 383 31.89 4.27 -8.95
CA ILE A 383 33.00 5.07 -8.41
C ILE A 383 34.17 5.04 -9.40
N PRO A 384 34.71 6.20 -9.85
CA PRO A 384 35.86 6.24 -10.74
C PRO A 384 37.06 5.45 -10.18
N MET A 385 37.72 4.66 -11.03
CA MET A 385 38.86 3.79 -10.67
C MET A 385 39.94 4.49 -9.80
N GLY A 386 40.28 5.75 -10.12
CA GLY A 386 41.26 6.53 -9.35
C GLY A 386 40.80 6.86 -7.92
N GLU A 387 39.52 7.20 -7.75
CA GLU A 387 38.90 7.42 -6.43
C GLU A 387 38.81 6.10 -5.66
N LEU A 388 38.37 5.02 -6.31
CA LEU A 388 38.23 3.69 -5.71
C LEU A 388 39.58 3.14 -5.21
N ASN A 389 40.66 3.34 -5.98
CA ASN A 389 42.02 2.94 -5.58
C ASN A 389 42.64 3.90 -4.54
N THR A 390 42.26 5.19 -4.54
CA THR A 390 42.62 6.11 -3.45
C THR A 390 41.97 5.70 -2.12
N VAL A 391 40.67 5.32 -2.16
CA VAL A 391 39.95 4.72 -1.03
C VAL A 391 40.65 3.43 -0.56
N CYS A 392 40.95 2.50 -1.47
CA CYS A 392 41.65 1.27 -1.12
C CYS A 392 43.00 1.55 -0.44
N THR A 393 43.76 2.52 -0.95
CA THR A 393 45.07 2.92 -0.39
C THR A 393 44.92 3.54 1.00
N LYS A 394 44.06 4.55 1.20
CA LYS A 394 43.80 5.13 2.54
C LYS A 394 43.32 4.07 3.54
N LEU A 395 42.54 3.09 3.08
CA LEU A 395 42.02 2.00 3.92
C LEU A 395 42.98 0.80 4.07
N GLY A 396 44.17 0.80 3.48
CA GLY A 396 45.10 -0.34 3.54
C GLY A 396 44.50 -1.63 2.98
N LEU A 397 43.79 -1.53 1.85
CA LEU A 397 43.18 -2.63 1.10
C LEU A 397 43.90 -2.82 -0.24
N LYS A 398 43.77 -4.01 -0.85
CA LYS A 398 44.33 -4.27 -2.19
C LYS A 398 43.51 -3.52 -3.25
N CYS A 399 44.14 -2.56 -3.93
CA CYS A 399 43.58 -1.82 -5.06
C CYS A 399 43.04 -2.75 -6.17
N PHE A 400 42.03 -2.28 -6.90
CA PHE A 400 41.46 -2.94 -8.07
C PHE A 400 42.36 -2.77 -9.29
N LYS A 401 42.48 -3.85 -10.08
CA LYS A 401 43.10 -3.87 -11.41
C LYS A 401 42.06 -3.53 -12.48
N ASP A 402 42.52 -3.11 -13.65
CA ASP A 402 41.64 -2.75 -14.77
C ASP A 402 40.73 -3.91 -15.20
N GLN A 403 41.28 -5.13 -15.27
CA GLN A 403 40.50 -6.36 -15.52
C GLN A 403 39.38 -6.60 -14.50
N GLU A 404 39.61 -6.28 -13.22
CA GLU A 404 38.64 -6.50 -12.15
C GLU A 404 37.55 -5.43 -12.16
N TYR A 405 37.92 -4.17 -12.42
CA TYR A 405 37.00 -3.05 -12.54
C TYR A 405 36.13 -3.16 -13.81
N GLN A 406 36.73 -3.55 -14.94
CA GLN A 406 36.02 -3.88 -16.17
C GLN A 406 34.99 -5.00 -15.94
N PHE A 407 35.40 -6.08 -15.25
CA PHE A 407 34.49 -7.15 -14.86
C PHE A 407 33.31 -6.66 -13.99
N LEU A 408 33.51 -5.70 -13.07
CA LEU A 408 32.39 -5.12 -12.31
C LEU A 408 31.38 -4.41 -13.22
N HIS A 409 31.84 -3.70 -14.25
CA HIS A 409 30.97 -3.02 -15.22
C HIS A 409 30.22 -4.02 -16.12
N GLU A 410 30.92 -5.02 -16.65
CA GLU A 410 30.32 -6.10 -17.46
C GLU A 410 29.27 -6.90 -16.67
N TYR A 411 29.59 -7.27 -15.43
CA TYR A 411 28.64 -7.88 -14.49
C TYR A 411 27.41 -6.98 -14.27
N CYS A 412 27.62 -5.67 -14.07
CA CYS A 412 26.52 -4.72 -13.94
C CYS A 412 25.70 -4.53 -15.22
N MET A 413 26.26 -4.74 -16.40
CA MET A 413 25.50 -4.74 -17.66
C MET A 413 24.66 -6.01 -17.82
N ALA A 414 25.26 -7.19 -17.66
CA ALA A 414 24.58 -8.47 -17.82
C ALA A 414 23.46 -8.70 -16.78
N MET A 415 23.66 -8.26 -15.53
CA MET A 415 22.68 -8.47 -14.46
C MET A 415 21.55 -7.43 -14.44
N LYS A 416 21.71 -6.28 -15.10
CA LYS A 416 20.71 -5.20 -15.14
C LYS A 416 19.31 -5.66 -15.62
N PRO A 417 19.15 -6.37 -16.77
CA PRO A 417 17.83 -6.84 -17.20
C PRO A 417 17.21 -7.83 -16.21
N LEU A 418 18.01 -8.74 -15.63
CA LEU A 418 17.57 -9.67 -14.59
C LEU A 418 17.05 -8.94 -13.34
N THR A 419 17.77 -7.93 -12.85
CA THR A 419 17.31 -7.15 -11.68
C THR A 419 16.06 -6.34 -11.96
N ALA A 420 15.88 -5.84 -13.19
CA ALA A 420 14.68 -5.11 -13.59
C ALA A 420 13.45 -6.04 -13.68
N ALA A 421 13.61 -7.26 -14.23
CA ALA A 421 12.58 -8.29 -14.20
C ALA A 421 12.23 -8.69 -12.75
N LEU A 422 13.23 -8.81 -11.88
CA LEU A 422 13.03 -9.05 -10.45
C LEU A 422 12.25 -7.92 -9.77
N ASP A 423 12.53 -6.65 -10.06
CA ASP A 423 11.78 -5.51 -9.48
C ASP A 423 10.32 -5.48 -9.96
N ILE A 424 10.06 -5.77 -11.24
CA ILE A 424 8.71 -5.85 -11.81
C ILE A 424 7.89 -6.96 -11.16
N LEU A 425 8.44 -8.17 -11.07
CA LEU A 425 7.73 -9.34 -10.55
C LEU A 425 7.60 -9.33 -9.01
N GLN A 426 8.55 -8.71 -8.30
CA GLN A 426 8.39 -8.38 -6.87
C GLN A 426 7.38 -7.27 -6.62
N GLY A 427 6.88 -6.58 -7.65
CA GLY A 427 5.98 -5.42 -7.57
C GLY A 427 4.59 -5.74 -6.99
N ASP A 428 3.57 -5.11 -7.58
CA ASP A 428 2.15 -5.36 -7.24
C ASP A 428 1.37 -5.74 -8.50
N CYS A 429 1.91 -6.71 -9.23
CA CYS A 429 1.46 -7.11 -10.55
C CYS A 429 0.59 -8.40 -10.52
N PRO A 430 -0.36 -8.53 -11.46
CA PRO A 430 -1.09 -9.79 -11.69
C PRO A 430 -0.18 -10.86 -12.30
N TYR A 431 -0.61 -12.13 -12.20
CA TYR A 431 0.15 -13.25 -12.76
C TYR A 431 0.42 -13.11 -14.28
N GLY A 432 -0.51 -12.53 -15.04
CA GLY A 432 -0.35 -12.26 -16.48
C GLY A 432 0.81 -11.31 -16.85
N THR A 433 1.39 -10.58 -15.90
CA THR A 433 2.64 -9.81 -16.14
C THR A 433 3.87 -10.70 -16.28
N LEU A 434 3.81 -11.98 -15.86
CA LEU A 434 4.96 -12.89 -15.85
C LEU A 434 5.51 -13.15 -17.26
N LEU A 435 4.68 -13.61 -18.20
CA LEU A 435 5.13 -13.99 -19.54
C LEU A 435 5.76 -12.80 -20.31
N PRO A 436 5.13 -11.62 -20.42
CA PRO A 436 5.76 -10.46 -21.07
C PRO A 436 7.06 -10.01 -20.40
N THR A 437 7.20 -10.20 -19.08
CA THR A 437 8.45 -9.89 -18.37
C THR A 437 9.56 -10.88 -18.72
N LEU A 438 9.23 -12.17 -18.89
CA LEU A 438 10.18 -13.20 -19.32
C LEU A 438 10.58 -13.03 -20.79
N GLU A 439 9.64 -12.74 -21.69
CA GLU A 439 9.92 -12.44 -23.11
C GLU A 439 10.87 -11.25 -23.25
N VAL A 440 10.57 -10.12 -22.60
CA VAL A 440 11.43 -8.92 -22.62
C VAL A 440 12.79 -9.18 -21.97
N LEU A 441 12.87 -10.03 -20.94
CA LEU A 441 14.13 -10.47 -20.33
C LEU A 441 14.97 -11.31 -21.31
N MET A 442 14.35 -12.30 -21.98
CA MET A 442 15.01 -13.16 -22.96
C MET A 442 15.52 -12.34 -24.15
N HIS A 443 14.69 -11.51 -24.76
CA HIS A 443 15.09 -10.62 -25.85
C HIS A 443 16.27 -9.72 -25.45
N LYS A 444 16.23 -9.08 -24.29
CA LYS A 444 17.34 -8.21 -23.83
C LYS A 444 18.65 -8.97 -23.60
N ASN A 445 18.57 -10.20 -23.10
CA ASN A 445 19.78 -11.01 -22.93
C ASN A 445 20.35 -11.47 -24.28
N ILE A 446 19.49 -11.78 -25.26
CA ILE A 446 19.91 -12.09 -26.64
C ILE A 446 20.54 -10.85 -27.31
N ASP A 447 19.95 -9.67 -27.17
CA ASP A 447 20.52 -8.40 -27.66
C ASP A 447 21.93 -8.16 -27.08
N TYR A 448 22.16 -8.46 -25.80
CA TYR A 448 23.46 -8.33 -25.16
C TYR A 448 24.49 -9.36 -25.67
N LEU A 449 24.08 -10.59 -25.99
CA LEU A 449 24.95 -11.59 -26.63
C LEU A 449 25.35 -11.14 -28.05
N LEU A 450 24.37 -10.78 -28.88
CA LEU A 450 24.59 -10.33 -30.26
C LEU A 450 25.45 -9.06 -30.34
N THR A 451 25.32 -8.13 -29.39
CA THR A 451 26.18 -6.94 -29.34
C THR A 451 27.59 -7.24 -28.84
N ALA A 452 27.77 -8.20 -27.92
CA ALA A 452 29.10 -8.67 -27.53
C ALA A 452 29.83 -9.41 -28.67
N GLU A 453 29.12 -10.24 -29.43
CA GLU A 453 29.66 -10.93 -30.61
C GLU A 453 30.02 -9.94 -31.73
N CYS A 454 29.17 -8.94 -32.01
CA CYS A 454 29.50 -7.84 -32.94
C CYS A 454 30.70 -6.99 -32.48
N CYS A 455 30.96 -6.88 -31.17
CA CYS A 455 32.15 -6.19 -30.66
C CYS A 455 33.44 -7.03 -30.75
N THR A 456 33.34 -8.34 -30.90
CA THR A 456 34.51 -9.24 -31.09
C THR A 456 34.77 -9.60 -32.55
N THR A 457 33.77 -9.45 -33.43
CA THR A 457 33.91 -9.66 -34.88
C THR A 457 33.40 -8.45 -35.66
N ALA A 458 34.31 -7.64 -36.20
CA ALA A 458 33.96 -6.48 -37.02
C ALA A 458 33.68 -6.89 -38.49
N PRO A 459 32.48 -6.61 -39.05
CA PRO A 459 32.19 -6.82 -40.47
C PRO A 459 32.24 -5.51 -41.28
N LEU A 460 32.66 -5.61 -42.54
CA LEU A 460 32.79 -4.47 -43.45
C LEU A 460 31.44 -3.85 -43.80
N ALA A 461 31.43 -2.53 -44.01
CA ALA A 461 30.27 -1.79 -44.48
C ALA A 461 29.78 -2.24 -45.87
N LYS A 462 28.46 -2.26 -46.06
CA LYS A 462 27.79 -2.22 -47.37
C LYS A 462 26.62 -1.23 -47.31
N SER A 463 26.38 -0.53 -48.41
CA SER A 463 25.37 0.54 -48.54
C SER A 463 23.95 -0.01 -48.70
N PRO A 464 22.90 0.77 -48.36
CA PRO A 464 21.52 0.38 -48.58
C PRO A 464 21.16 0.32 -50.08
N ALA A 465 20.22 -0.56 -50.43
CA ALA A 465 19.54 -0.61 -51.71
C ALA A 465 18.05 -0.29 -51.52
N SER A 466 17.43 0.37 -52.50
CA SER A 466 16.06 0.87 -52.42
C SER A 466 15.00 -0.15 -52.84
N VAL A 467 13.80 -0.01 -52.25
CA VAL A 467 12.55 -0.66 -52.69
C VAL A 467 11.48 0.46 -52.73
N PRO A 468 10.65 0.56 -53.79
CA PRO A 468 9.87 1.78 -54.06
C PRO A 468 8.49 1.82 -53.40
N SER A 469 7.98 3.04 -53.17
CA SER A 469 6.58 3.30 -52.87
C SER A 469 5.69 3.09 -54.10
N ALA A 470 4.47 2.59 -53.88
CA ALA A 470 3.38 2.65 -54.86
C ALA A 470 2.15 3.32 -54.21
N THR A 471 1.57 4.30 -54.89
CA THR A 471 0.42 5.09 -54.40
C THR A 471 -0.68 5.11 -55.45
N THR A 472 -1.87 4.65 -55.08
CA THR A 472 -3.13 4.80 -55.85
C THR A 472 -4.28 4.68 -54.84
N SER A 473 -4.79 5.78 -54.27
CA SER A 473 -5.77 6.72 -54.85
C SER A 473 -7.20 6.18 -54.83
N SER A 474 -8.08 6.86 -54.09
CA SER A 474 -9.50 6.55 -53.92
C SER A 474 -10.36 6.94 -55.13
N SER A 475 -11.47 6.23 -55.31
CA SER A 475 -12.64 6.68 -56.08
C SER A 475 -13.93 6.29 -55.34
N GLN A 476 -15.00 7.04 -55.57
CA GLN A 476 -16.29 6.91 -54.88
C GLN A 476 -17.29 6.05 -55.68
N GLY A 477 -18.26 5.44 -55.00
CA GLY A 477 -19.42 4.72 -55.55
C GLY A 477 -20.45 4.50 -54.44
N GLU A 478 -21.74 4.43 -54.77
CA GLU A 478 -22.84 4.67 -53.83
C GLU A 478 -24.05 3.74 -54.06
N MET A 479 -24.89 3.60 -53.03
CA MET A 479 -26.27 3.04 -52.98
C MET A 479 -26.52 1.51 -52.92
N ASP A 480 -27.06 1.11 -51.76
CA ASP A 480 -28.06 0.09 -51.41
C ASP A 480 -28.62 -0.90 -52.46
N PHE A 481 -28.71 -2.18 -52.04
CA PHE A 481 -29.85 -3.04 -52.39
C PHE A 481 -30.11 -4.13 -51.34
N PHE A 482 -31.39 -4.26 -50.92
CA PHE A 482 -31.96 -5.24 -49.97
C PHE A 482 -31.46 -5.29 -48.51
N THR A 483 -32.22 -4.62 -47.63
CA THR A 483 -32.46 -5.06 -46.25
C THR A 483 -33.28 -6.34 -46.23
N PHE A 484 -33.05 -7.23 -45.26
CA PHE A 484 -34.02 -8.24 -44.83
C PHE A 484 -34.14 -8.18 -43.31
N GLU A 485 -35.37 -8.06 -42.80
CA GLU A 485 -35.63 -8.03 -41.35
C GLU A 485 -35.61 -9.47 -40.83
N ALA A 486 -34.60 -9.79 -40.00
CA ALA A 486 -34.58 -11.00 -39.21
C ALA A 486 -35.19 -10.70 -37.83
N GLU A 487 -36.11 -11.56 -37.38
CA GLU A 487 -36.65 -11.49 -36.03
C GLU A 487 -35.55 -11.77 -34.98
N PRO A 488 -35.68 -11.29 -33.73
CA PRO A 488 -34.69 -11.51 -32.69
C PRO A 488 -34.69 -12.98 -32.23
N GLU A 489 -33.94 -13.82 -32.93
CA GLU A 489 -33.49 -15.10 -32.38
C GLU A 489 -32.72 -14.84 -31.08
N GLU A 490 -33.02 -15.60 -30.02
CA GLU A 490 -32.22 -15.59 -28.79
C GLU A 490 -30.88 -16.30 -29.06
N GLU A 491 -29.94 -15.59 -29.70
CA GLU A 491 -28.56 -16.05 -29.88
C GLU A 491 -27.96 -16.44 -28.52
N THR A 492 -27.89 -17.74 -28.24
CA THR A 492 -27.08 -18.27 -27.14
C THR A 492 -25.62 -17.96 -27.45
N TYR A 493 -25.12 -16.86 -26.88
CA TYR A 493 -23.80 -16.31 -27.14
C TYR A 493 -22.70 -17.35 -26.80
N SER A 494 -22.22 -18.04 -27.84
CA SER A 494 -21.24 -19.13 -27.70
C SER A 494 -19.96 -18.62 -27.05
N ALA A 495 -19.33 -19.46 -26.22
CA ALA A 495 -18.03 -19.16 -25.63
C ALA A 495 -16.96 -18.85 -26.69
N GLU A 496 -17.08 -19.42 -27.90
CA GLU A 496 -16.22 -19.09 -29.05
C GLU A 496 -16.45 -17.66 -29.54
N LYS A 497 -17.71 -17.21 -29.60
CA LYS A 497 -18.08 -15.83 -29.96
C LYS A 497 -17.60 -14.85 -28.89
N GLU A 498 -17.74 -15.20 -27.60
CA GLU A 498 -17.20 -14.43 -26.48
C GLU A 498 -15.67 -14.27 -26.54
N VAL A 499 -14.95 -15.34 -26.89
CA VAL A 499 -13.48 -15.31 -27.07
C VAL A 499 -13.08 -14.49 -28.30
N MET A 500 -13.76 -14.65 -29.43
CA MET A 500 -13.43 -13.91 -30.65
C MET A 500 -13.72 -12.41 -30.50
N ASP A 501 -14.86 -12.02 -29.92
CA ASP A 501 -15.17 -10.61 -29.65
C ASP A 501 -14.19 -9.97 -28.65
N TYR A 502 -13.70 -10.74 -27.67
CA TYR A 502 -12.65 -10.29 -26.75
C TYR A 502 -11.29 -10.14 -27.44
N LEU A 503 -10.87 -11.10 -28.27
CA LEU A 503 -9.61 -11.04 -29.01
C LEU A 503 -9.59 -9.95 -30.10
N MET A 504 -10.76 -9.62 -30.67
CA MET A 504 -10.94 -8.51 -31.61
C MET A 504 -11.13 -7.15 -30.92
N SER A 505 -11.21 -7.11 -29.59
CA SER A 505 -11.35 -5.87 -28.82
C SER A 505 -10.01 -5.15 -28.60
N GLY A 506 -10.07 -3.87 -28.23
CA GLY A 506 -8.89 -3.11 -27.85
C GLY A 506 -8.35 -3.49 -26.47
N TYR A 507 -7.09 -3.12 -26.20
CA TYR A 507 -6.33 -3.45 -24.98
C TYR A 507 -6.83 -2.84 -23.64
N ASP A 508 -8.10 -2.45 -23.54
CA ASP A 508 -8.70 -1.87 -22.33
C ASP A 508 -9.43 -2.94 -21.49
N LEU A 509 -9.00 -3.11 -20.24
CA LEU A 509 -9.61 -4.03 -19.27
C LEU A 509 -11.11 -3.75 -19.02
N GLN A 510 -11.62 -2.56 -19.33
CA GLN A 510 -13.06 -2.29 -19.26
C GLN A 510 -13.89 -3.19 -20.18
N ILE A 511 -13.31 -3.79 -21.24
CA ILE A 511 -14.04 -4.75 -22.09
C ILE A 511 -14.60 -5.92 -21.27
N LEU A 512 -13.90 -6.36 -20.22
CA LEU A 512 -14.32 -7.45 -19.34
C LEU A 512 -15.70 -7.19 -18.71
N HIS A 513 -16.15 -5.95 -18.59
CA HIS A 513 -17.50 -5.64 -18.08
C HIS A 513 -18.63 -6.03 -19.05
N LYS A 514 -18.32 -6.32 -20.32
CA LYS A 514 -19.26 -6.82 -21.33
C LYS A 514 -19.15 -8.35 -21.54
N VAL A 515 -18.09 -8.97 -21.03
CA VAL A 515 -17.59 -10.30 -21.44
C VAL A 515 -17.47 -11.17 -20.17
N SER A 516 -18.60 -11.72 -19.73
CA SER A 516 -18.82 -12.20 -18.35
C SER A 516 -18.04 -13.46 -17.98
N SER A 517 -17.94 -14.43 -18.90
CA SER A 517 -17.21 -15.67 -18.70
C SER A 517 -15.71 -15.40 -18.68
N ILE A 518 -15.21 -14.61 -19.63
CA ILE A 518 -13.78 -14.23 -19.68
C ILE A 518 -13.41 -13.34 -18.49
N LYS A 519 -14.30 -12.46 -18.01
CA LYS A 519 -14.10 -11.75 -16.75
C LYS A 519 -13.99 -12.70 -15.55
N THR A 520 -14.81 -13.75 -15.51
CA THR A 520 -14.75 -14.76 -14.44
C THR A 520 -13.43 -15.55 -14.50
N ILE A 521 -12.96 -15.92 -15.70
CA ILE A 521 -11.66 -16.55 -15.95
C ILE A 521 -10.51 -15.62 -15.55
N PHE A 522 -10.58 -14.34 -15.93
CA PHE A 522 -9.59 -13.30 -15.59
C PHE A 522 -9.47 -13.13 -14.08
N LEU A 523 -10.60 -12.98 -13.36
CA LEU A 523 -10.61 -12.84 -11.90
C LEU A 523 -10.04 -14.08 -11.21
N LYS A 524 -10.31 -15.29 -11.73
CA LYS A 524 -9.73 -16.54 -11.20
C LYS A 524 -8.20 -16.58 -11.39
N TYR A 525 -7.71 -16.42 -12.62
CA TYR A 525 -6.31 -16.76 -12.96
C TYR A 525 -5.31 -15.59 -12.87
N ASN A 526 -5.73 -14.32 -12.88
CA ASN A 526 -4.83 -13.17 -12.65
C ASN A 526 -4.70 -12.75 -11.17
N THR A 527 -5.55 -13.29 -10.30
CA THR A 527 -5.51 -13.04 -8.84
C THR A 527 -4.20 -13.51 -8.16
N PRO A 528 -3.58 -14.64 -8.52
CA PRO A 528 -2.22 -14.98 -8.07
C PRO A 528 -1.20 -13.87 -8.34
N ALA A 529 -0.13 -13.84 -7.53
CA ALA A 529 1.06 -13.03 -7.80
C ALA A 529 2.15 -13.91 -8.41
N PRO A 530 3.04 -13.40 -9.27
CA PRO A 530 4.21 -14.15 -9.74
C PRO A 530 5.31 -14.29 -8.65
N SER A 531 5.07 -13.79 -7.44
CA SER A 531 6.09 -13.62 -6.41
C SER A 531 5.55 -13.76 -4.98
N SER A 532 6.35 -14.35 -4.09
CA SER A 532 6.16 -14.35 -2.63
C SER A 532 6.60 -13.03 -1.96
N ALA A 533 7.07 -12.03 -2.72
CA ALA A 533 7.40 -10.70 -2.21
C ALA A 533 6.34 -10.02 -1.30
N PRO A 534 5.02 -10.23 -1.46
CA PRO A 534 4.02 -9.72 -0.52
C PRO A 534 4.19 -10.19 0.93
N VAL A 535 4.57 -11.45 1.16
CA VAL A 535 4.82 -11.97 2.51
C VAL A 535 6.21 -11.55 3.03
N ALA A 536 7.22 -11.41 2.17
CA ALA A 536 8.51 -10.80 2.55
C ALA A 536 8.35 -9.34 3.04
N ARG A 537 7.38 -8.58 2.51
CA ARG A 537 7.01 -7.23 3.00
C ARG A 537 6.36 -7.28 4.40
N LEU A 538 5.49 -8.25 4.66
CA LEU A 538 4.91 -8.50 6.00
C LEU A 538 6.02 -8.73 7.04
N PHE A 539 7.01 -9.56 6.73
CA PHE A 539 8.15 -9.83 7.61
C PHE A 539 9.09 -8.63 7.80
N SER A 540 9.30 -7.83 6.74
CA SER A 540 10.06 -6.58 6.83
C SER A 540 9.44 -5.60 7.84
N LEU A 541 8.10 -5.56 7.93
CA LEU A 541 7.38 -4.80 8.97
C LEU A 541 7.41 -5.51 10.32
N GLY A 542 7.36 -6.85 10.34
CA GLY A 542 7.53 -7.68 11.54
C GLY A 542 8.84 -7.41 12.29
N GLY A 543 9.95 -7.23 11.56
CA GLY A 543 11.25 -6.86 12.13
C GLY A 543 11.24 -5.54 12.92
N LEU A 544 10.37 -4.59 12.56
CA LEU A 544 10.19 -3.33 13.30
C LEU A 544 9.41 -3.52 14.62
N VAL A 545 8.63 -4.59 14.73
CA VAL A 545 7.90 -4.97 15.95
C VAL A 545 8.78 -5.79 16.88
N LEU A 546 9.46 -6.80 16.32
CA LEU A 546 10.24 -7.81 17.03
C LEU A 546 11.66 -7.31 17.33
N THR A 547 11.76 -6.12 17.92
CA THR A 547 13.04 -5.51 18.30
C THR A 547 13.52 -6.02 19.66
N PRO A 548 14.83 -5.99 19.97
CA PRO A 548 15.38 -6.40 21.27
C PRO A 548 14.70 -5.74 22.48
N LYS A 549 14.31 -4.47 22.36
CA LYS A 549 13.58 -3.71 23.39
C LYS A 549 12.13 -4.17 23.59
N ARG A 550 11.59 -4.99 22.68
CA ARG A 550 10.23 -5.55 22.68
C ARG A 550 10.20 -7.08 22.85
N ASN A 551 11.32 -7.74 23.15
CA ASN A 551 11.43 -9.22 23.28
C ASN A 551 10.41 -9.89 24.23
N ARG A 552 9.84 -9.15 25.20
CA ARG A 552 8.77 -9.61 26.10
C ARG A 552 7.37 -9.63 25.47
N LEU A 553 7.23 -9.27 24.18
CA LEU A 553 5.98 -9.37 23.45
C LEU A 553 5.62 -10.85 23.20
N SER A 554 4.41 -11.24 23.60
CA SER A 554 3.88 -12.58 23.30
C SER A 554 3.52 -12.69 21.83
N ASP A 555 3.66 -13.88 21.26
CA ASP A 555 3.54 -14.11 19.82
C ASP A 555 2.19 -13.62 19.25
N ARG A 556 1.07 -13.95 19.91
CA ARG A 556 -0.29 -13.47 19.58
C ARG A 556 -0.44 -11.93 19.64
N ARG A 557 0.37 -11.22 20.44
CA ARG A 557 0.36 -9.74 20.49
C ARG A 557 1.30 -9.10 19.48
N PHE A 558 2.38 -9.78 19.12
CA PHE A 558 3.23 -9.42 17.98
C PHE A 558 2.40 -9.49 16.68
N GLU A 559 1.74 -10.62 16.45
CA GLU A 559 0.85 -10.87 15.32
C GLU A 559 -0.25 -9.82 15.24
N LYS A 560 -1.08 -9.67 16.29
CA LYS A 560 -2.19 -8.69 16.29
C LYS A 560 -1.71 -7.28 15.95
N LEU A 561 -0.63 -6.77 16.55
CA LEU A 561 -0.14 -5.42 16.25
C LEU A 561 0.39 -5.28 14.81
N LEU A 562 1.02 -6.33 14.27
CA LEU A 562 1.51 -6.35 12.89
C LEU A 562 0.37 -6.36 11.87
N LEU A 563 -0.62 -7.23 12.05
CA LEU A 563 -1.82 -7.29 11.23
C LEU A 563 -2.63 -5.99 11.35
N MET A 564 -2.80 -5.45 12.57
CA MET A 564 -3.46 -4.17 12.80
C MET A 564 -2.83 -3.04 11.96
N ARG A 565 -1.50 -2.92 11.90
CA ARG A 565 -0.85 -1.87 11.09
C ARG A 565 -1.14 -2.00 9.59
N LEU A 566 -1.20 -3.23 9.09
CA LEU A 566 -1.50 -3.51 7.68
C LEU A 566 -2.98 -3.35 7.32
N LEU A 567 -3.87 -3.46 8.31
CA LEU A 567 -5.32 -3.38 8.13
C LEU A 567 -5.91 -1.98 8.42
N PHE A 568 -5.44 -1.27 9.48
CA PHE A 568 -6.00 0.03 9.89
C PHE A 568 -5.92 1.11 8.81
N PHE A 569 -4.84 1.12 8.02
CA PHE A 569 -4.65 2.09 6.94
C PHE A 569 -5.30 1.69 5.61
N ASN A 570 -5.65 0.41 5.43
CA ASN A 570 -6.34 -0.09 4.24
C ASN A 570 -7.86 0.26 4.25
N LYS A 571 -8.20 1.51 4.55
CA LYS A 571 -9.57 2.06 4.40
C LYS A 571 -10.09 2.02 2.96
N LYS A 572 -9.25 1.72 1.97
CA LYS A 572 -9.61 1.50 0.55
C LYS A 572 -10.20 0.10 0.26
N TYR A 573 -10.64 -0.62 1.31
CA TYR A 573 -11.01 -2.05 1.26
C TYR A 573 -12.31 -2.39 2.03
N LEU A 574 -13.00 -1.39 2.59
CA LEU A 574 -14.23 -1.58 3.39
C LEU A 574 -15.28 -0.47 3.14
N CYS A 575 -15.29 0.07 1.92
CA CYS A 575 -16.35 0.86 1.29
C CYS A 575 -16.38 0.51 -0.19
#